data_AF-A0A2E0XZY3-F1
#
_entry.id   AF-A0A2E0XZY3-F1
#
_cell.length_a   1.000
_cell.length_b   1.000
_cell.length_c   1.000
_cell.angle_alpha   90.00
_cell.angle_beta   90.00
_cell.angle_gamma   90.00
#
_symmetry.space_group_name_H-M   'P 1'
#
loop_
_entity.id
_entity.type
_entity.pdbx_description
1 polymer ?
#
loop_
_entity_poly.entity_id
_entity_poly.type
_entity_poly.pdbx_seq_one_letter_code
_entity_poly.pdbx_strand_id
1 'polypeptide(L)'
;MIHDQSMPSGHPSAQLEDRRRASREPTEHELVIKWHHDPRQNIRYQLVNESRGGSLIVSSVPLFDGMVGTVLARIPARGHRSSSVIVAWSRSVDEQWHVGLRYLT
;
A
#
# COMPACT_ATOMS: atom_id res chain seq x y z
N MET A 1 -36.14 -38.75 12.18
CA MET A 1 -35.23 -38.36 13.29
C MET A 1 -33.89 -38.08 12.64
N ILE A 2 -33.55 -36.80 12.42
CA ILE A 2 -32.33 -36.37 11.72
C ILE A 2 -31.28 -36.10 12.79
N HIS A 3 -30.12 -36.75 12.69
CA HIS A 3 -28.99 -36.50 13.58
C HIS A 3 -28.28 -35.21 13.15
N ASP A 4 -28.33 -34.19 14.01
CA ASP A 4 -27.51 -32.99 13.92
C ASP A 4 -26.08 -33.38 14.34
N GLN A 5 -25.14 -33.42 13.39
CA GLN A 5 -23.72 -33.51 13.71
C GLN A 5 -23.17 -32.10 13.82
N SER A 6 -23.05 -31.62 15.05
CA SER A 6 -22.37 -30.38 15.37
C SER A 6 -20.87 -30.54 15.10
N MET A 7 -20.41 -30.02 13.97
CA MET A 7 -18.98 -29.87 13.68
C MET A 7 -18.38 -28.89 14.71
N PRO A 8 -17.36 -29.26 15.49
CA PRO A 8 -16.66 -28.27 16.29
C PRO A 8 -15.93 -27.33 15.33
N SER A 9 -16.30 -26.04 15.38
CA SER A 9 -15.55 -24.94 14.76
C SER A 9 -14.20 -24.78 15.46
N GLY A 10 -13.29 -25.72 15.24
CA GLY A 10 -11.88 -25.54 15.53
C GLY A 10 -11.35 -24.50 14.56
N HIS A 11 -11.38 -23.23 14.93
CA HIS A 11 -10.53 -22.24 14.31
C HIS A 11 -9.09 -22.65 14.63
N PRO A 12 -8.26 -23.07 13.66
CA PRO A 12 -6.84 -22.92 13.87
C PRO A 12 -6.65 -21.41 13.96
N SER A 13 -6.38 -20.91 15.17
CA SER A 13 -5.61 -19.69 15.32
C SER A 13 -4.25 -19.99 14.71
N ALA A 14 -4.18 -19.94 13.38
CA ALA A 14 -2.93 -19.77 12.69
C ALA A 14 -2.39 -18.50 13.31
N GLN A 15 -1.41 -18.66 14.20
CA GLN A 15 -0.51 -17.58 14.58
C GLN A 15 -0.08 -17.01 13.23
N LEU A 16 -0.66 -15.85 12.89
CA LEU A 16 -0.15 -15.02 11.84
C LEU A 16 1.19 -14.56 12.39
N GLU A 17 2.20 -15.41 12.23
CA GLU A 17 3.58 -15.02 12.39
C GLU A 17 3.70 -13.74 11.58
N ASP A 18 3.89 -12.64 12.28
CA ASP A 18 4.20 -11.37 11.68
C ASP A 18 5.54 -11.57 10.95
N ARG A 19 5.46 -11.91 9.66
CA ARG A 19 6.62 -12.22 8.81
C ARG A 19 7.52 -10.99 8.60
N ARG A 20 7.27 -9.85 9.25
CA ARG A 20 8.03 -8.61 9.07
C ARG A 20 8.67 -8.17 10.38
N ARG A 21 9.76 -8.84 10.73
CA ARG A 21 10.64 -8.56 11.88
C ARG A 21 11.58 -7.35 11.71
N ALA A 22 11.40 -6.53 10.67
CA ALA A 22 12.27 -5.38 10.41
C ALA A 22 11.59 -4.09 10.88
N SER A 23 12.17 -3.44 11.89
CA SER A 23 11.89 -2.04 12.22
C SER A 23 12.06 -1.21 10.96
N ARG A 24 11.03 -0.44 10.59
CA ARG A 24 11.11 0.46 9.44
C ARG A 24 11.74 1.75 9.92
N GLU A 25 13.04 1.91 9.68
CA GLU A 25 13.65 3.23 9.74
C GLU A 25 12.86 4.16 8.80
N PRO A 26 12.44 5.35 9.24
CA PRO A 26 11.75 6.29 8.38
C PRO A 26 12.64 6.60 7.18
N THR A 27 12.17 6.25 5.99
CA THR A 27 12.91 6.58 4.78
C THR A 27 12.62 8.04 4.44
N GLU A 28 13.65 8.83 4.16
CA GLU A 28 13.52 10.20 3.63
C GLU A 28 13.06 10.22 2.16
N HIS A 29 12.62 9.07 1.64
CA HIS A 29 12.23 8.96 0.26
C HIS A 29 10.77 9.33 0.06
N GLU A 30 10.45 9.88 -1.10
CA GLU A 30 9.09 10.26 -1.46
C GLU A 30 8.75 9.83 -2.88
N LEU A 31 7.47 9.60 -3.12
CA LEU A 31 6.89 9.42 -4.46
C LEU A 31 6.05 10.64 -4.83
N VAL A 32 6.27 11.16 -6.03
CA VAL A 32 5.37 12.14 -6.65
C VAL A 32 4.41 11.37 -7.54
N ILE A 33 3.12 11.37 -7.20
CA ILE A 33 2.09 10.63 -7.94
C ILE A 33 1.08 11.60 -8.53
N LYS A 34 0.77 11.38 -9.80
CA LYS A 34 -0.35 12.01 -10.49
C LYS A 34 -1.50 11.01 -10.56
N TRP A 35 -2.62 11.33 -9.92
CA TRP A 35 -3.80 10.47 -9.95
C TRP A 35 -4.67 10.75 -11.17
N HIS A 36 -5.29 9.73 -11.75
CA HIS A 36 -6.11 9.91 -12.96
C HIS A 36 -7.44 10.61 -12.68
N HIS A 37 -7.99 10.49 -11.47
CA HIS A 37 -9.25 11.16 -11.11
C HIS A 37 -9.10 12.68 -10.96
N ASP A 38 -7.89 13.17 -10.64
CA ASP A 38 -7.54 14.59 -10.67
C ASP A 38 -6.15 14.79 -11.30
N PRO A 39 -6.06 14.88 -12.64
CA PRO A 39 -4.81 15.02 -13.35
C PRO A 39 -4.20 16.43 -13.25
N ARG A 40 -4.83 17.36 -12.51
CA ARG A 40 -4.28 18.71 -12.31
C ARG A 40 -3.32 18.77 -11.14
N GLN A 41 -3.33 17.76 -10.27
CA GLN A 41 -2.53 17.73 -9.06
C GLN A 41 -1.49 16.61 -9.10
N ASN A 42 -0.28 16.95 -8.66
CA ASN A 42 0.78 16.00 -8.37
C ASN A 42 0.96 15.99 -6.85
N ILE A 43 0.73 14.84 -6.22
CA ILE A 43 0.77 14.72 -4.76
C ILE A 43 2.06 14.01 -4.36
N ARG A 44 2.73 14.53 -3.33
CA ARG A 44 3.90 13.92 -2.71
C ARG A 44 3.46 13.01 -1.57
N TYR A 45 4.00 11.81 -1.55
CA TYR A 45 3.78 10.85 -0.48
C TYR A 45 5.10 10.39 0.09
N GLN A 46 5.15 10.27 1.42
CA GLN A 46 6.29 9.65 2.08
C GLN A 46 6.32 8.16 1.74
N LEU A 47 7.50 7.69 1.34
CA LEU A 47 7.75 6.29 1.05
C LEU A 47 8.12 5.58 2.35
N VAL A 48 7.48 4.45 2.60
CA VAL A 48 7.77 3.57 3.75
C VAL A 48 8.68 2.42 3.32
N ASN A 49 8.45 1.87 2.14
CA ASN A 49 9.34 0.93 1.46
C ASN A 49 8.95 0.80 -0.02
N GLU A 50 9.88 0.32 -0.84
CA GLU A 50 9.66 0.05 -2.25
C GLU A 50 10.30 -1.28 -2.66
N SER A 51 9.68 -1.95 -3.62
CA SER A 51 10.14 -3.16 -4.28
C SER A 51 9.93 -3.03 -5.79
N ARG A 52 10.39 -4.03 -6.56
CA ARG A 52 10.12 -4.08 -8.00
C ARG A 52 8.62 -4.13 -8.34
N GLY A 53 7.80 -4.73 -7.47
CA GLY A 53 6.37 -4.94 -7.72
C GLY A 53 5.46 -3.84 -7.19
N GLY A 54 5.97 -2.93 -6.36
CA GLY A 54 5.13 -1.95 -5.69
C GLY A 54 5.81 -1.28 -4.50
N SER A 55 5.08 -0.41 -3.83
CA SER A 55 5.55 0.38 -2.69
C SER A 55 4.49 0.50 -1.61
N LEU A 56 4.93 0.86 -0.41
CA LEU A 56 4.08 1.30 0.68
C LEU A 56 4.32 2.80 0.89
N ILE A 57 3.24 3.58 0.87
CA ILE A 57 3.29 5.02 1.16
C ILE A 57 2.41 5.36 2.37
N VAL A 58 2.65 6.54 2.94
CA VAL A 58 1.77 7.18 3.92
C VAL A 58 0.98 8.31 3.27
N SER A 59 -0.32 8.40 3.58
CA SER A 59 -1.19 9.50 3.20
C SER A 59 -1.93 10.07 4.40
N SER A 60 -2.22 11.38 4.35
CA SER A 60 -3.09 12.06 5.30
C SER A 60 -4.59 11.85 5.03
N VAL A 61 -4.94 11.29 3.87
CA VAL A 61 -6.32 11.05 3.44
C VAL A 61 -6.49 9.61 2.95
N PRO A 62 -7.70 9.04 3.02
CA PRO A 62 -7.94 7.72 2.45
C PRO A 62 -7.76 7.76 0.93
N LEU A 63 -6.94 6.84 0.42
CA LEU A 63 -6.92 6.48 -1.00
C LEU A 63 -7.73 5.21 -1.18
N PHE A 64 -8.64 5.18 -2.16
CA PHE A 64 -9.52 4.04 -2.40
C PHE A 64 -8.85 2.95 -3.22
N ASP A 65 -9.16 1.70 -2.87
CA ASP A 65 -8.74 0.52 -3.63
C ASP A 65 -9.16 0.65 -5.10
N GLY A 66 -8.24 0.33 -6.01
CA GLY A 66 -8.45 0.46 -7.44
C GLY A 66 -8.15 1.85 -8.02
N MET A 67 -7.87 2.86 -7.20
CA MET A 67 -7.40 4.16 -7.72
C MET A 67 -6.12 3.97 -8.52
N VAL A 68 -6.08 4.54 -9.73
CA VAL A 68 -4.94 4.46 -10.65
C VAL A 68 -4.26 5.80 -10.82
N GLY A 69 -2.93 5.76 -10.96
CA GLY A 69 -2.11 6.94 -11.15
C GLY A 69 -0.79 6.62 -11.83
N THR A 70 0.04 7.64 -11.96
CA THR A 70 1.40 7.53 -12.50
C THR A 70 2.38 8.12 -11.49
N VAL A 71 3.38 7.33 -11.09
CA VAL A 71 4.56 7.83 -10.38
C VAL A 71 5.39 8.65 -11.37
N LEU A 72 5.54 9.94 -11.09
CA LEU A 72 6.29 10.88 -11.92
C LEU A 72 7.76 10.96 -11.49
N ALA A 73 8.03 10.89 -10.19
CA ALA A 73 9.37 11.03 -9.64
C ALA A 73 9.53 10.30 -8.30
N ARG A 74 10.79 10.00 -7.99
CA ARG A 74 11.28 9.50 -6.71
C ARG A 74 12.26 10.51 -6.15
N ILE A 75 12.11 10.91 -4.90
CA ILE A 75 12.98 11.87 -4.22
C ILE A 75 13.66 11.14 -3.05
N PRO A 76 14.97 11.34 -2.76
CA PRO A 76 15.96 12.06 -3.56
C PRO A 76 16.62 11.11 -4.58
N ALA A 77 16.03 10.92 -5.77
CA ALA A 77 16.65 10.11 -6.82
C ALA A 77 16.90 10.91 -8.11
N ARG A 78 18.05 10.67 -8.75
CA ARG A 78 18.35 11.14 -10.10
C ARG A 78 17.94 10.07 -11.11
N GLY A 79 16.68 10.10 -11.54
CA GLY A 79 16.16 9.19 -12.56
C GLY A 79 14.64 9.18 -12.62
N HIS A 80 14.08 9.35 -13.81
CA HIS A 80 12.66 9.55 -14.08
C HIS A 80 12.12 8.41 -14.93
N ARG A 81 12.00 7.22 -14.33
CA ARG A 81 11.16 6.17 -14.94
C ARG A 81 9.76 6.33 -14.38
N SER A 82 8.86 6.83 -15.22
CA SER A 82 7.44 6.83 -14.89
C SER A 82 6.97 5.39 -14.73
N SER A 83 6.05 5.17 -13.79
CA SER A 83 5.45 3.86 -13.57
C SER A 83 3.98 4.04 -13.28
N SER A 84 3.14 3.33 -14.02
CA SER A 84 1.71 3.28 -13.74
C SER A 84 1.50 2.50 -12.45
N VAL A 85 0.57 2.95 -11.60
CA VAL A 85 0.31 2.34 -10.30
C VAL A 85 -1.19 2.19 -10.05
N ILE A 86 -1.54 1.21 -9.22
CA ILE A 86 -2.87 1.04 -8.67
C ILE A 86 -2.79 0.91 -7.15
N VAL A 87 -3.75 1.50 -6.44
CA VAL A 87 -3.95 1.25 -5.01
C VAL A 87 -4.47 -0.18 -4.86
N ALA A 88 -3.64 -1.04 -4.27
CA ALA A 88 -3.97 -2.43 -4.03
C ALA A 88 -4.73 -2.64 -2.72
N TRP A 89 -4.46 -1.79 -1.72
CA TRP A 89 -5.17 -1.72 -0.45
C TRP A 89 -4.85 -0.40 0.26
N SER A 90 -5.74 0.03 1.15
CA SER A 90 -5.59 1.20 1.99
C SER A 90 -6.15 0.95 3.39
N ARG A 91 -5.42 1.31 4.44
CA ARG A 91 -5.85 1.13 5.83
C ARG A 91 -5.34 2.23 6.74
N SER A 92 -6.14 2.62 7.73
CA SER A 92 -5.75 3.55 8.78
C SER A 92 -4.87 2.85 9.82
N VAL A 93 -3.76 3.48 10.20
CA VAL A 93 -2.80 3.08 11.25
C VAL A 93 -2.35 4.36 11.94
N ASP A 94 -2.56 4.48 13.25
CA ASP A 94 -2.10 5.64 14.05
C ASP A 94 -2.43 7.01 13.40
N GLU A 95 -3.70 7.20 13.03
CA GLU A 95 -4.23 8.43 12.36
C GLU A 95 -3.67 8.73 10.95
N GLN A 96 -2.89 7.81 10.39
CA GLN A 96 -2.35 7.90 9.05
C GLN A 96 -2.86 6.78 8.15
N TRP A 97 -2.93 7.03 6.84
CA TRP A 97 -3.31 6.01 5.88
C TRP A 97 -2.08 5.33 5.30
N HIS A 98 -1.93 4.05 5.60
CA HIS A 98 -0.97 3.19 4.94
C HIS A 98 -1.59 2.67 3.65
N VAL A 99 -0.92 2.92 2.54
CA VAL A 99 -1.45 2.60 1.21
C VAL A 99 -0.46 1.72 0.45
N GLY A 100 -0.89 0.50 0.13
CA GLY A 100 -0.14 -0.41 -0.70
C GLY A 100 -0.36 -0.11 -2.18
N LEU A 101 0.71 0.25 -2.88
CA LEU A 101 0.71 0.49 -4.32
C LEU A 101 1.26 -0.73 -5.05
N ARG A 102 0.60 -1.14 -6.13
CA ARG A 102 1.12 -2.11 -7.09
C ARG A 102 1.53 -1.40 -8.37
N TYR A 103 2.72 -1.72 -8.87
CA TYR A 103 3.23 -1.17 -10.12
C TYR A 103 2.71 -2.00 -11.30
N LEU A 104 2.21 -1.29 -12.31
CA LEU A 104 1.73 -1.83 -13.57
C LEU A 104 2.87 -1.63 -14.57
N THR A 105 3.63 -2.69 -14.80
CA THR A 105 4.74 -2.73 -15.78
C THR A 105 4.23 -2.98 -17.19
#